data_AF-A0A192H1L9-F1
#
_entry.id   AF-A0A192H1L9-F1
#
_cell.length_a   1.000
_cell.length_b   1.000
_cell.length_c   1.000
_cell.angle_alpha   90.00
_cell.angle_beta   90.00
_cell.angle_gamma   90.00
#
_symmetry.space_group_name_H-M   'P 1'
#
loop_
_entity.id
_entity.type
_entity.pdbx_description
1 polymer ?
#
loop_
_entity_poly.entity_id
_entity_poly.type
_entity_poly.pdbx_seq_one_letter_code
_entity_poly.pdbx_strand_id
1 'polypeptide(L)'
;MHKTKRSIISGTLFGIASGIFLHKMAHQIYQRQPNQILNRVKAAFLTTGNIEGSWIETKKLTSKKYPLTTTVYYGGITRYEHQQLIQYEFIADAKTGSVLDLFRL
;
A
#
# COMPACT_ATOMS: atom_id res chain seq x y z
N MET A 1 -15.16 -1.08 55.82
CA MET A 1 -15.98 -2.12 55.15
C MET A 1 -15.11 -2.79 54.09
N HIS A 2 -14.50 -3.93 54.44
CA HIS A 2 -13.71 -4.75 53.52
C HIS A 2 -14.61 -5.41 52.49
N LYS A 3 -14.22 -5.36 51.21
CA LYS A 3 -14.65 -6.35 50.22
C LYS A 3 -13.43 -6.92 49.50
N THR A 4 -13.43 -8.24 49.44
CA THR A 4 -12.30 -9.12 49.17
C THR A 4 -12.41 -9.67 47.74
N LYS A 5 -11.28 -9.72 47.03
CA LYS A 5 -10.83 -10.62 45.95
C LYS A 5 -11.80 -11.04 44.82
N ARG A 6 -11.31 -10.94 43.58
CA ARG A 6 -11.09 -12.08 42.65
C ARG A 6 -10.21 -11.66 41.46
N SER A 7 -9.24 -12.53 41.17
CA SER A 7 -8.28 -12.47 40.07
C SER A 7 -8.91 -12.93 38.76
N ILE A 8 -8.56 -12.30 37.64
CA ILE A 8 -8.50 -12.93 36.32
C ILE A 8 -7.27 -12.38 35.60
N ILE A 9 -6.21 -13.18 35.56
CA ILE A 9 -5.17 -13.06 34.54
C ILE A 9 -5.75 -13.74 33.30
N SER A 10 -6.03 -12.95 32.26
CA SER A 10 -6.30 -13.46 30.91
C SER A 10 -5.30 -12.80 29.98
N GLY A 11 -4.34 -13.59 29.50
CA GLY A 11 -3.40 -13.16 28.48
C GLY A 11 -4.07 -13.08 27.12
N THR A 12 -3.57 -12.18 26.26
CA THR A 12 -3.49 -12.38 24.81
C THR A 12 -2.40 -11.46 24.27
N LEU A 13 -1.25 -12.08 23.98
CA LEU A 13 -0.26 -11.58 23.04
C LEU A 13 -0.91 -11.58 21.64
N PHE A 14 -1.28 -10.45 21.03
CA PHE A 14 -1.43 -10.35 19.57
C PHE A 14 -1.63 -8.90 19.12
N GLY A 15 -0.78 -8.47 18.18
CA GLY A 15 -1.14 -7.48 17.18
C GLY A 15 -0.65 -6.06 17.42
N ILE A 16 0.59 -5.77 17.03
CA ILE A 16 0.89 -4.46 16.43
C ILE A 16 0.13 -4.44 15.09
N ALA A 17 -1.17 -4.15 15.15
CA ALA A 17 -1.90 -3.67 14.00
C ALA A 17 -1.46 -2.22 13.81
N SER A 18 -0.35 -2.05 13.10
CA SER A 18 0.16 -0.76 12.65
C SER A 18 -0.87 -0.10 11.75
N GLY A 19 -1.86 0.56 12.34
CA GLY A 19 -2.41 1.83 11.89
C GLY A 19 -2.83 2.00 10.42
N ILE A 20 -3.20 0.96 9.67
CA ILE A 20 -3.90 1.12 8.38
C ILE A 20 -5.42 1.16 8.63
N PHE A 21 -5.86 2.06 9.51
CA PHE A 21 -7.30 2.30 9.73
C PHE A 21 -7.62 3.77 9.96
N LEU A 22 -7.15 4.67 9.10
CA LEU A 22 -7.66 6.05 9.06
C LEU A 22 -7.75 6.56 7.62
N HIS A 23 -8.57 5.90 6.78
CA HIS A 23 -9.10 6.58 5.59
C HIS A 23 -10.45 6.03 5.11
N LYS A 24 -11.38 5.80 6.05
CA LYS A 24 -12.80 5.89 5.71
C LYS A 24 -13.23 7.32 6.01
N MET A 25 -14.02 7.90 5.09
CA MET A 25 -14.64 9.24 5.14
C MET A 25 -13.90 10.34 4.35
N ALA A 26 -13.94 10.24 3.03
CA ALA A 26 -14.17 11.38 2.13
C ALA A 26 -14.60 10.85 0.76
N HIS A 27 -15.88 10.58 0.61
CA HIS A 27 -16.48 10.20 -0.67
C HIS A 27 -16.68 11.48 -1.48
N GLN A 28 -15.74 11.85 -2.35
CA GLN A 28 -15.96 12.84 -3.41
C GLN A 28 -14.92 12.66 -4.54
N ILE A 29 -15.34 11.92 -5.57
CA ILE A 29 -15.03 11.98 -7.02
C ILE A 29 -13.75 12.76 -7.46
N TYR A 30 -12.62 12.57 -6.79
CA TYR A 30 -11.31 12.98 -7.29
C TYR A 30 -10.40 11.78 -7.26
N GLN A 31 -10.26 11.12 -8.41
CA GLN A 31 -9.27 10.06 -8.58
C GLN A 31 -7.88 10.64 -8.30
N ARG A 32 -7.05 9.88 -7.59
CA ARG A 32 -5.68 10.31 -7.24
C ARG A 32 -4.88 10.51 -8.53
N GLN A 33 -4.11 11.58 -8.60
CA GLN A 33 -3.21 11.78 -9.73
C GLN A 33 -2.13 10.68 -9.72
N PRO A 34 -1.75 10.10 -10.88
CA PRO A 34 -0.76 9.03 -10.95
C PRO A 34 0.53 9.38 -10.21
N ASN A 35 1.02 10.62 -10.37
CA ASN A 35 2.23 11.09 -9.71
C ASN A 35 2.15 11.05 -8.18
N GLN A 36 0.97 11.29 -7.59
CA GLN A 36 0.79 11.18 -6.14
C GLN A 36 0.90 9.74 -5.66
N ILE A 37 0.42 8.80 -6.46
CA ILE A 37 0.54 7.36 -6.19
C ILE A 37 2.02 6.96 -6.29
N LEU A 38 2.69 7.34 -7.39
CA LEU A 38 4.11 7.08 -7.59
C LEU A 38 4.96 7.62 -6.44
N ASN A 39 4.71 8.85 -6.00
CA ASN A 39 5.45 9.45 -4.89
C ASN A 39 5.27 8.69 -3.57
N ARG A 40 4.08 8.13 -3.31
CA ARG A 40 3.84 7.29 -2.13
C ARG A 40 4.57 5.96 -2.21
N VAL A 41 4.54 5.31 -3.37
CA VAL A 41 5.27 4.06 -3.58
C VAL A 41 6.78 4.30 -3.43
N LYS A 42 7.31 5.37 -4.04
CA LYS A 42 8.71 5.79 -3.86
C LYS A 42 9.05 6.01 -2.39
N ALA A 43 8.22 6.76 -1.65
CA ALA A 43 8.44 7.00 -0.23
C ALA A 43 8.53 5.69 0.56
N ALA A 44 7.67 4.70 0.26
CA ALA A 44 7.71 3.40 0.91
C ALA A 44 9.03 2.66 0.60
N PHE A 45 9.45 2.60 -0.67
CA PHE A 45 10.71 1.94 -1.07
C PHE A 45 11.94 2.63 -0.46
N LEU A 46 11.96 3.97 -0.43
CA LEU A 46 13.03 4.77 0.17
C LEU A 46 13.24 4.51 1.67
N THR A 47 12.24 3.98 2.39
CA THR A 47 12.43 3.57 3.80
C THR A 47 13.32 2.33 3.95
N THR A 48 13.49 1.54 2.88
CA THR A 48 14.24 0.28 2.88
C THR A 48 15.51 0.32 2.03
N GLY A 49 15.71 1.37 1.24
CA GLY A 49 16.90 1.55 0.41
C GLY A 49 16.70 2.55 -0.72
N ASN A 50 17.79 2.91 -1.40
CA ASN A 50 17.74 3.88 -2.49
C ASN A 50 16.96 3.33 -3.70
N ILE A 51 16.47 4.26 -4.52
CA ILE A 51 15.79 3.99 -5.79
C ILE A 51 16.64 4.54 -6.91
N GLU A 52 16.83 3.75 -7.96
CA GLU A 52 17.52 4.15 -9.19
C GLU A 52 16.56 4.70 -10.25
N GLY A 53 15.33 4.19 -10.28
CA GLY A 53 14.34 4.58 -11.27
C GLY A 53 12.91 4.41 -10.78
N SER A 54 11.99 5.20 -11.36
CA SER A 54 10.57 5.10 -11.04
C SER A 54 9.72 5.59 -12.20
N TRP A 55 8.64 4.89 -12.52
CA TRP A 55 7.68 5.30 -13.54
C TRP A 55 6.25 4.93 -13.13
N ILE A 56 5.28 5.62 -13.72
CA ILE A 56 3.86 5.27 -13.62
C ILE A 56 3.18 5.59 -14.94
N GLU A 57 2.36 4.68 -15.46
CA GLU A 57 1.53 4.93 -16.62
C GLU A 57 0.42 5.93 -16.27
N THR A 58 0.32 7.00 -17.06
CA THR A 58 -0.77 7.97 -16.92
C THR A 58 -2.11 7.41 -17.42
N LYS A 59 -2.05 6.45 -18.35
CA LYS A 59 -3.24 5.82 -18.91
C LYS A 59 -3.84 4.85 -17.90
N LYS A 60 -5.12 5.07 -17.61
CA LYS A 60 -5.91 4.19 -16.75
C LYS A 60 -6.28 2.93 -17.53
N LEU A 61 -6.07 1.78 -16.93
CA LEU A 61 -6.57 0.51 -17.46
C LEU A 61 -7.70 0.00 -16.59
N THR A 62 -8.75 -0.50 -17.23
CA THR A 62 -9.87 -1.13 -16.55
C THR A 62 -9.48 -2.57 -16.25
N SER A 63 -9.14 -2.86 -14.99
CA SER A 63 -8.88 -4.23 -14.55
C SER A 63 -10.21 -4.90 -14.25
N LYS A 64 -10.53 -5.95 -15.01
CA LYS A 64 -11.71 -6.80 -14.81
C LYS A 64 -11.31 -7.98 -13.93
N LYS A 65 -11.47 -7.85 -12.61
CA LYS A 65 -11.38 -8.98 -11.69
C LYS A 65 -12.80 -9.28 -11.21
N TYR A 66 -13.52 -10.05 -12.01
CA TYR A 66 -14.95 -10.33 -11.81
C TYR A 66 -15.24 -10.74 -10.35
N PRO A 67 -16.25 -10.17 -9.67
CA PRO A 67 -17.28 -9.24 -10.14
C PRO A 67 -16.91 -7.74 -10.07
N LEU A 68 -15.68 -7.39 -9.69
CA LEU A 68 -15.24 -6.01 -9.47
C LEU A 68 -14.48 -5.46 -10.69
N THR A 69 -15.06 -4.44 -11.33
CA THR A 69 -14.36 -3.64 -12.34
C THR A 69 -13.72 -2.46 -11.63
N THR A 70 -12.39 -2.42 -11.54
CA THR A 70 -11.68 -1.27 -10.96
C THR A 70 -10.75 -0.63 -11.97
N THR A 71 -10.54 0.66 -11.83
CA THR A 71 -9.59 1.41 -12.63
C THR A 71 -8.25 1.39 -11.92
N VAL A 72 -7.20 0.99 -12.63
CA VAL A 72 -5.86 0.86 -12.06
C VAL A 72 -4.83 1.67 -12.80
N TYR A 73 -3.74 1.96 -12.10
CA TYR A 73 -2.48 2.43 -12.64
C TYR A 73 -1.42 1.35 -12.53
N TYR A 74 -0.58 1.26 -13.55
CA TYR A 74 0.63 0.45 -13.56
C TYR A 74 1.83 1.36 -13.35
N GLY A 75 2.82 0.88 -12.63
CA GLY A 75 4.07 1.58 -12.47
C GLY A 75 5.19 0.64 -12.06
N GLY A 76 6.38 1.19 -11.92
CA GLY A 76 7.53 0.42 -11.49
C GLY A 76 8.54 1.23 -10.71
N ILE A 77 9.32 0.51 -9.90
CA ILE A 77 10.45 1.01 -9.12
C ILE A 77 11.65 0.14 -9.45
N THR A 78 12.78 0.74 -9.75
CA THR A 78 14.04 0.04 -9.96
C THR A 78 15.01 0.38 -8.84
N ARG A 79 15.67 -0.63 -8.25
CA ARG A 79 16.67 -0.43 -7.20
C ARG A 79 17.75 -1.49 -7.22
N TYR A 80 18.85 -1.22 -6.53
CA TYR A 80 19.84 -2.27 -6.25
C TYR A 80 19.45 -3.14 -5.06
N GLU A 81 19.57 -4.45 -5.21
CA GLU A 81 19.54 -5.45 -4.15
C GLU A 81 20.71 -6.41 -4.35
N HIS A 82 21.56 -6.59 -3.34
CA HIS A 82 22.74 -7.48 -3.44
C HIS A 82 23.57 -7.23 -4.72
N GLN A 83 23.81 -5.95 -5.05
CA GLN A 83 24.53 -5.50 -6.26
C GLN A 83 23.84 -5.85 -7.60
N GLN A 84 22.61 -6.35 -7.57
CA GLN A 84 21.81 -6.60 -8.76
C GLN A 84 20.75 -5.50 -8.91
N LEU A 85 20.57 -5.01 -10.14
CA LEU A 85 19.53 -4.04 -10.45
C LEU A 85 18.21 -4.79 -10.62
N ILE A 86 17.27 -4.59 -9.69
CA ILE A 86 15.98 -5.26 -9.64
C ILE A 86 14.87 -4.29 -10.01
N GLN A 87 13.95 -4.75 -10.85
CA GLN A 87 12.74 -4.02 -11.20
C GLN A 87 11.55 -4.61 -10.46
N TYR A 88 10.81 -3.73 -9.81
CA TYR A 88 9.50 -4.01 -9.25
C TYR A 88 8.43 -3.36 -10.12
N GLU A 89 7.34 -4.07 -10.36
CA GLU A 89 6.15 -3.54 -11.01
C GLU A 89 4.98 -3.59 -10.05
N PHE A 90 4.20 -2.51 -9.99
CA PHE A 90 3.05 -2.43 -9.11
C PHE A 90 1.78 -2.09 -9.87
N ILE A 91 0.67 -2.60 -9.34
CA ILE A 91 -0.69 -2.23 -9.75
C ILE A 91 -1.29 -1.44 -8.60
N ALA A 92 -1.81 -0.25 -8.87
CA ALA A 92 -2.45 0.60 -7.86
C ALA A 92 -3.88 0.96 -8.25
N ASP A 93 -4.79 0.97 -7.28
CA ASP A 93 -6.17 1.41 -7.47
C ASP A 93 -6.21 2.93 -7.74
N ALA A 94 -6.82 3.35 -8.84
CA ALA A 94 -6.82 4.75 -9.26
C ALA A 94 -7.68 5.66 -8.38
N LYS A 95 -8.65 5.10 -7.64
CA LYS A 95 -9.54 5.87 -6.76
C LYS A 95 -8.85 6.15 -5.41
N THR A 96 -8.25 5.13 -4.82
CA THR A 96 -7.67 5.18 -3.47
C THR A 96 -6.17 5.44 -3.47
N GLY A 97 -5.47 5.05 -4.54
CA GLY A 97 -4.02 5.04 -4.63
C GLY A 97 -3.38 3.87 -3.87
N SER A 98 -4.17 2.89 -3.41
CA SER A 98 -3.67 1.70 -2.73
C SER A 98 -2.96 0.78 -3.72
N VAL A 99 -1.79 0.26 -3.36
CA VAL A 99 -1.10 -0.78 -4.13
C VAL A 99 -1.90 -2.09 -3.97
N LEU A 100 -2.42 -2.59 -5.08
CA LEU A 100 -3.18 -3.82 -5.19
C LEU A 100 -2.27 -5.04 -5.36
N ASP A 101 -1.17 -4.86 -6.08
CA ASP A 101 -0.21 -5.93 -6.37
C ASP A 101 1.19 -5.36 -6.59
N LEU A 102 2.21 -6.19 -6.34
CA LEU A 102 3.62 -5.87 -6.49
C LEU A 102 4.39 -7.11 -6.94
N PHE A 103 5.00 -7.03 -8.12
CA PHE A 103 5.80 -8.08 -8.74
C PHE A 103 7.27 -7.68 -8.71
N ARG A 104 8.15 -8.64 -8.46
CA ARG A 104 9.59 -8.51 -8.65
C ARG A 104 9.95 -9.25 -9.94
N LEU A 105 10.63 -8.57 -10.86
CA LEU A 105 11.12 -9.15 -12.12
C LEU A 105 12.55 -9.67 -11.97
#